data_AF-A0A0G4JQS8-F1
#
_entry.id   AF-A0A0G4JQS8-F1
#
_cell.length_a   1.000
_cell.length_b   1.000
_cell.length_c   1.000
_cell.angle_alpha   90.00
_cell.angle_beta   90.00
_cell.angle_gamma   90.00
#
_symmetry.space_group_name_H-M   'P 1'
#
loop_
_entity.id
_entity.type
_entity.pdbx_description
1 polymer ?
#
loop_
_entity_poly.entity_id
_entity_poly.type
_entity_poly.pdbx_seq_one_letter_code
_entity_poly.pdbx_strand_id
1 'polypeptide(L)'
;MANEIKDKLVSVLASLKEQGMTPEQAFEHILQAWGGSATEISHITVITPCLIADVLHSVYQDNISARQIALILQQMGYDRQAIAGTLRGLFPELARAGGGAGGA
;
A
#
# COMPACT_ATOMS: atom_id res chain seq x y z
N MET A 1 -4.95 16.89 9.31
CA MET A 1 -3.89 16.72 8.29
C MET A 1 -3.67 15.28 7.82
N ALA A 2 -2.97 14.39 8.55
CA ALA A 2 -2.66 13.03 8.04
C ALA A 2 -3.91 12.19 7.72
N ASN A 3 -4.98 12.37 8.50
CA ASN A 3 -6.24 11.65 8.29
C ASN A 3 -7.01 12.13 7.05
N GLU A 4 -6.88 13.39 6.64
CA GLU A 4 -7.58 13.94 5.47
C GLU A 4 -6.97 13.48 4.15
N ILE A 5 -5.64 13.34 4.12
CA ILE A 5 -4.92 12.79 2.96
C ILE A 5 -5.26 11.31 2.81
N LYS A 6 -5.31 10.57 3.91
CA LYS A 6 -5.80 9.20 3.95
C LYS A 6 -7.22 9.11 3.38
N ASP A 7 -8.15 9.92 3.86
CA ASP A 7 -9.55 9.89 3.44
C ASP A 7 -9.74 10.22 1.94
N LYS A 8 -8.98 11.20 1.43
CA LYS A 8 -8.94 11.51 -0.01
C LYS A 8 -8.37 10.36 -0.83
N LEU A 9 -7.26 9.75 -0.40
CA LEU A 9 -6.68 8.59 -1.08
C LEU A 9 -7.63 7.40 -1.09
N VAL A 10 -8.30 7.12 0.04
CA VAL A 10 -9.36 6.10 0.14
C VAL A 10 -10.47 6.38 -0.86
N SER A 11 -10.98 7.62 -0.91
CA SER A 11 -12.07 8.00 -1.83
C SER A 11 -11.67 7.86 -3.30
N VAL A 12 -10.46 8.29 -3.66
CA VAL A 12 -9.96 8.19 -5.04
C VAL A 12 -9.71 6.74 -5.41
N LEU A 13 -9.05 5.96 -4.56
CA LEU A 13 -8.81 4.54 -4.81
C LEU A 13 -10.10 3.73 -4.84
N ALA A 14 -11.10 4.07 -4.03
CA ALA A 14 -12.43 3.45 -4.09
C ALA A 14 -13.09 3.74 -5.44
N SER A 15 -13.02 4.99 -5.92
CA SER A 15 -13.53 5.38 -7.24
C SER A 15 -12.81 4.62 -8.37
N LEU A 16 -11.49 4.44 -8.27
CA LEU A 16 -10.71 3.70 -9.26
C LEU A 16 -10.99 2.19 -9.20
N LYS A 17 -11.18 1.63 -8.00
CA LYS A 17 -11.63 0.24 -7.80
C LYS A 17 -12.99 0.00 -8.46
N GLU A 18 -13.94 0.93 -8.33
CA GLU A 18 -15.25 0.86 -8.99
C GLU A 18 -15.15 0.90 -10.52
N GLN A 19 -14.09 1.52 -11.06
CA GLN A 19 -13.76 1.47 -12.49
C GLN A 19 -13.10 0.14 -12.91
N GLY A 20 -12.91 -0.79 -11.99
CA GLY A 20 -12.28 -2.09 -12.24
C GLY A 20 -10.74 -2.02 -12.27
N MET A 21 -10.13 -0.94 -11.80
CA MET A 21 -8.67 -0.85 -11.73
C MET A 21 -8.12 -1.74 -10.62
N THR A 22 -6.96 -2.32 -10.88
CA THR A 22 -6.18 -3.02 -9.86
C THR A 22 -5.56 -2.01 -8.89
N PRO A 23 -5.26 -2.43 -7.65
CA PRO A 23 -4.60 -1.56 -6.67
C PRO A 23 -3.30 -0.96 -7.20
N GLU A 24 -2.54 -1.70 -8.00
CA GLU A 24 -1.32 -1.23 -8.67
C GLU A 24 -1.62 -0.11 -9.67
N GLN A 25 -2.57 -0.33 -10.58
CA GLN A 25 -2.96 0.67 -11.59
C GLN A 25 -3.57 1.91 -10.97
N ALA A 26 -4.44 1.73 -9.97
CA ALA A 26 -5.07 2.83 -9.28
C ALA A 26 -4.02 3.69 -8.56
N PHE A 27 -2.99 3.07 -7.99
CA PHE A 27 -1.88 3.80 -7.39
C PHE A 27 -1.04 4.53 -8.43
N GLU A 28 -0.64 3.85 -9.51
CA GLU A 28 0.08 4.45 -10.63
C GLU A 28 -0.67 5.66 -11.19
N HIS A 29 -2.00 5.57 -11.31
CA HIS A 29 -2.85 6.67 -11.77
C HIS A 29 -2.81 7.88 -10.84
N ILE A 30 -2.78 7.65 -9.52
CA ILE A 30 -2.62 8.70 -8.52
C ILE A 30 -1.23 9.32 -8.59
N LEU A 31 -0.17 8.52 -8.71
CA LEU A 31 1.20 9.01 -8.88
C LEU A 31 1.35 9.85 -10.15
N GLN A 32 0.74 9.42 -11.25
CA GLN A 32 0.69 10.15 -12.53
C GLN A 32 -0.08 11.46 -12.38
N ALA A 33 -1.26 11.44 -11.74
CA ALA A 33 -2.08 12.62 -11.48
C ALA A 33 -1.38 13.63 -10.55
N TRP A 34 -0.46 13.17 -9.70
CA TRP A 34 0.28 14.00 -8.75
C TRP A 34 1.56 14.61 -9.32
N GLY A 35 1.94 14.30 -10.57
CA GLY A 35 3.04 15.00 -11.25
C GLY A 35 4.22 14.15 -11.73
N GLY A 36 4.10 12.81 -11.79
CA GLY A 36 4.88 12.03 -12.75
C GLY A 36 6.22 11.44 -12.30
N SER A 37 6.56 11.41 -11.01
CA SER A 37 7.64 10.55 -10.50
C SER A 37 7.48 10.24 -9.02
N ALA A 38 7.52 8.95 -8.66
CA ALA A 38 7.58 8.46 -7.28
C ALA A 38 8.68 9.18 -6.45
N THR A 39 9.73 9.65 -7.12
CA THR A 39 10.84 10.42 -6.54
C THR A 39 10.45 11.81 -6.02
N GLU A 40 9.54 12.53 -6.67
CA GLU A 40 9.05 13.84 -6.17
C GLU A 40 8.06 13.67 -5.01
N ILE A 41 7.33 12.56 -5.00
CA ILE A 41 6.43 12.19 -3.90
C ILE A 41 7.22 11.80 -2.66
N SER A 42 8.46 11.32 -2.82
CA SER A 42 9.39 11.09 -1.70
C SER A 42 9.78 12.37 -0.95
N HIS A 43 9.59 13.57 -1.54
CA HIS A 43 9.71 14.86 -0.85
C HIS A 43 8.43 15.28 -0.11
N ILE A 44 7.30 14.63 -0.40
CA ILE A 44 6.08 14.78 0.39
C ILE A 44 6.21 13.85 1.61
N THR A 45 6.85 14.36 2.66
CA THR A 45 7.18 13.70 3.95
C THR A 45 6.01 12.98 4.65
N VAL A 46 4.79 13.05 4.11
CA VAL A 46 3.56 12.48 4.69
C VAL A 46 3.18 11.10 4.13
N ILE A 47 3.68 10.72 2.95
CA ILE A 47 3.31 9.44 2.32
C ILE A 47 4.26 8.34 2.82
N THR A 48 3.86 7.69 3.91
CA THR A 48 4.59 6.56 4.50
C THR A 48 4.11 5.23 3.91
N PRO A 49 4.97 4.19 3.88
CA PRO A 49 4.59 2.87 3.37
C PRO A 49 3.40 2.28 4.14
N CYS A 50 3.31 2.53 5.46
CA CYS A 50 2.15 2.17 6.26
C CYS A 50 0.85 2.82 5.76
N LEU A 51 0.87 4.11 5.42
CA LEU A 51 -0.32 4.82 4.98
C LEU A 51 -0.83 4.28 3.63
N ILE A 52 0.08 4.08 2.68
CA ILE A 52 -0.21 3.45 1.38
C ILE A 52 -0.89 2.10 1.59
N ALA A 53 -0.25 1.25 2.39
CA ALA A 53 -0.67 -0.12 2.60
C ALA A 53 -1.98 -0.23 3.38
N ASP A 54 -2.20 0.66 4.36
CA ASP A 54 -3.45 0.74 5.12
C ASP A 54 -4.62 1.20 4.24
N VAL A 55 -4.41 2.20 3.38
CA VAL A 55 -5.43 2.66 2.43
C VAL A 55 -5.76 1.56 1.41
N LEU A 56 -4.74 0.95 0.82
CA LEU A 56 -4.92 -0.14 -0.13
C LEU A 56 -5.68 -1.32 0.51
N HIS A 57 -5.27 -1.71 1.72
CA HIS A 57 -5.96 -2.75 2.48
C HIS A 57 -7.39 -2.33 2.83
N SER A 58 -7.65 -1.06 3.17
CA SER A 58 -9.00 -0.59 3.47
C SER A 58 -9.92 -0.53 2.26
N VAL A 59 -9.41 -0.22 1.07
CA VAL A 59 -10.21 -0.09 -0.16
C VAL A 59 -10.41 -1.45 -0.83
N TYR A 60 -9.35 -2.23 -0.94
CA TYR A 60 -9.36 -3.50 -1.66
C TYR A 60 -9.66 -4.68 -0.74
N GLN A 61 -9.39 -4.57 0.56
CA GLN A 61 -9.63 -5.59 1.60
C GLN A 61 -9.23 -7.00 1.14
N ASP A 62 -10.20 -7.78 0.67
CA ASP A 62 -10.05 -9.17 0.24
C ASP A 62 -9.38 -9.33 -1.14
N ASN A 63 -9.41 -8.27 -1.97
CA ASN A 63 -8.86 -8.27 -3.32
C ASN A 63 -7.38 -7.87 -3.41
N ILE A 64 -6.71 -7.63 -2.28
CA ILE A 64 -5.30 -7.26 -2.26
C ILE A 64 -4.49 -8.15 -1.33
N SER A 65 -3.45 -8.76 -1.88
CA SER A 65 -2.51 -9.56 -1.09
C SER A 65 -1.36 -8.70 -0.56
N ALA A 66 -0.83 -9.09 0.60
CA ALA A 66 0.39 -8.48 1.14
C ALA A 66 1.57 -8.43 0.14
N ARG A 67 1.66 -9.44 -0.74
CA ARG A 67 2.66 -9.47 -1.80
C ARG A 67 2.46 -8.34 -2.81
N GLN A 68 1.22 -8.04 -3.19
CA GLN A 68 0.93 -6.91 -4.09
C GLN A 68 1.26 -5.58 -3.43
N ILE A 69 0.90 -5.42 -2.15
CA ILE A 69 1.30 -4.24 -1.37
C ILE A 69 2.82 -4.10 -1.34
N ALA A 70 3.56 -5.20 -1.11
CA ALA A 70 5.01 -5.19 -1.11
C ALA A 70 5.59 -4.74 -2.46
N LEU A 71 5.03 -5.23 -3.57
CA LEU A 71 5.45 -4.87 -4.92
C LEU A 71 5.19 -3.40 -5.23
N ILE A 72 4.02 -2.86 -4.85
CA ILE A 72 3.68 -1.44 -5.02
C ILE A 72 4.68 -0.57 -4.25
N LEU A 73 4.93 -0.91 -2.98
CA LEU A 73 5.87 -0.16 -2.16
C LEU A 73 7.31 -0.26 -2.70
N GLN A 74 7.71 -1.41 -3.21
CA GLN A 74 9.03 -1.61 -3.81
C GLN A 74 9.19 -0.79 -5.11
N GLN A 75 8.15 -0.73 -5.95
CA GLN A 75 8.15 0.08 -7.18
C GLN A 75 8.28 1.58 -6.89
N MET A 76 7.77 2.04 -5.75
CA MET A 76 7.95 3.42 -5.29
C MET A 76 9.33 3.72 -4.70
N GLY A 77 10.22 2.73 -4.59
CA GLY A 77 11.56 2.91 -4.04
C GLY A 77 11.59 2.92 -2.50
N TYR A 78 10.54 2.47 -1.83
CA TYR A 78 10.58 2.31 -0.37
C TYR A 78 11.55 1.20 0.04
N ASP A 79 12.21 1.42 1.17
CA ASP A 79 13.19 0.49 1.70
C ASP A 79 12.56 -0.83 2.12
N ARG A 80 13.23 -1.95 1.84
CA ARG A 80 12.72 -3.30 2.15
C ARG A 80 12.40 -3.46 3.64
N GLN A 81 13.16 -2.80 4.51
CA GLN A 81 12.91 -2.82 5.95
C GLN A 81 11.60 -2.12 6.33
N ALA A 82 11.30 -0.98 5.69
CA ALA A 82 10.06 -0.25 5.92
C ALA A 82 8.85 -1.05 5.39
N ILE A 83 9.00 -1.65 4.21
CA ILE A 83 7.99 -2.55 3.63
C ILE A 83 7.71 -3.73 4.55
N ALA A 84 8.75 -4.44 5.01
CA ALA A 84 8.60 -5.58 5.90
C ALA A 84 7.92 -5.20 7.23
N GLY A 85 8.25 -4.03 7.78
CA GLY A 85 7.60 -3.49 8.98
C GLY A 85 6.11 -3.22 8.77
N THR A 86 5.76 -2.59 7.65
CA THR A 86 4.37 -2.33 7.25
C THR A 86 3.58 -3.62 7.05
N LEU A 87 4.13 -4.57 6.30
CA LEU A 87 3.44 -5.85 6.03
C LEU A 87 3.23 -6.65 7.31
N ARG A 88 4.20 -6.65 8.24
CA ARG A 88 4.05 -7.30 9.55
C ARG A 88 2.93 -6.68 10.39
N GLY A 89 2.73 -5.37 10.26
CA GLY A 89 1.65 -4.65 10.95
C GLY A 89 0.26 -4.94 10.37
N LEU A 90 0.13 -4.98 9.04
CA LEU A 90 -1.15 -5.20 8.35
C LEU A 90 -1.55 -6.68 8.27
N PHE A 91 -0.57 -7.55 8.08
CA PHE A 91 -0.77 -9.00 7.95
C PHE A 91 0.05 -9.73 9.02
N PRO A 92 -0.36 -9.67 10.30
CA PRO A 92 0.28 -10.43 11.37
C PRO A 92 0.22 -11.95 11.10
N GLU A 93 -0.78 -12.41 10.35
CA GLU A 93 -0.93 -13.78 9.88
C GLU A 93 0.21 -14.26 8.96
N LEU A 94 0.76 -13.38 8.10
CA LEU A 94 1.93 -13.72 7.29
C LEU A 94 3.21 -13.75 8.10
N ALA A 95 3.31 -12.90 9.13
CA ALA A 95 4.40 -12.97 10.10
C ALA A 95 4.35 -14.29 10.90
N ARG A 96 3.15 -14.84 11.10
CA ARG A 96 2.92 -16.11 11.80
C ARG A 96 3.06 -17.34 10.89
N ALA A 97 2.78 -17.20 9.59
CA ALA A 97 2.94 -18.27 8.59
C ALA A 97 4.41 -18.68 8.33
N GLY A 98 5.37 -17.85 8.74
CA GLY A 98 6.80 -18.21 8.75
C GLY A 98 7.27 -18.98 9.99
N GLY A 99 6.40 -19.23 10.97
CA GLY A 99 6.79 -19.76 12.30
C GLY A 99 5.97 -20.95 12.80
N GLY A 100 5.31 -21.71 11.91
CA GLY A 100 4.42 -22.80 12.31
C GLY A 100 4.44 -24.01 11.38
N ALA A 101 5.60 -24.35 10.82
CA ALA A 101 5.87 -25.71 10.36
C ALA A 101 6.73 -26.40 11.43
N GLY A 102 6.07 -27.10 12.34
CA GLY A 102 6.67 -27.86 13.44
C GLY A 102 5.74 -27.78 14.64
N GLY A 103 5.12 -28.84 15.13
CA GLY A 103 5.21 -30.26 14.81
C GLY A 103 4.49 -30.97 15.97
N ALA A 104 3.96 -32.16 15.67
CA ALA A 104 3.33 -33.12 16.58
C ALA A 104 1.97 -32.74 17.20
#